data_AF-A0A532ATG8-F1
#
_entry.id   AF-A0A532ATG8-F1
#
_cell.length_a   1.000
_cell.length_b   1.000
_cell.length_c   1.000
_cell.angle_alpha   90.00
_cell.angle_beta   90.00
_cell.angle_gamma   90.00
#
_symmetry.space_group_name_H-M   'P 1'
#
loop_
_entity.id
_entity.type
_entity.pdbx_description
1 polymer ?
#
loop_
_entity_poly.entity_id
_entity_poly.type
_entity_poly.pdbx_seq_one_letter_code
_entity_poly.pdbx_strand_id
1 'polypeptide(L)'
;MKTVTIEELLTWAFVHELPKGGGVDGLDNANSAWRMLEASSWGKITSFAELGAIVDQGRGDTENYWIEQGEPHDDAVAVGRAVAGLSRCDIAVPAGWNALADWPDTEGMAEAAVRKAVERYMVRT
;
A
#
# COMPACT_ATOMS: atom_id res chain seq x y z
N MET A 1 -6.33 23.91 -14.16
CA MET A 1 -6.09 22.70 -13.33
C MET A 1 -6.32 21.49 -14.23
N LYS A 2 -5.37 20.56 -14.30
CA LYS A 2 -5.53 19.35 -15.12
C LYS A 2 -6.31 18.32 -14.29
N THR A 3 -7.33 17.70 -14.88
CA THR A 3 -8.04 16.58 -14.27
C THR A 3 -7.39 15.28 -14.72
N VAL A 4 -6.98 14.46 -13.76
CA VAL A 4 -6.42 13.11 -13.98
C VAL A 4 -7.26 12.11 -13.20
N THR A 5 -7.25 10.84 -13.60
CA THR A 5 -7.91 9.78 -12.84
C THR A 5 -7.13 9.47 -11.55
N ILE A 6 -7.78 8.78 -10.61
CA ILE A 6 -7.09 8.32 -9.40
C ILE A 6 -5.96 7.33 -9.73
N GLU A 7 -6.15 6.48 -10.74
CA GLU A 7 -5.14 5.53 -11.19
C GLU A 7 -3.92 6.25 -11.79
N GLU A 8 -4.15 7.26 -12.63
CA GLU A 8 -3.08 8.08 -13.20
C GLU A 8 -2.30 8.82 -12.10
N LEU A 9 -3.01 9.41 -11.12
CA LEU A 9 -2.39 10.09 -9.99
C LEU A 9 -1.54 9.15 -9.14
N LEU A 10 -2.07 7.97 -8.79
CA LEU A 10 -1.37 6.99 -7.97
C LEU A 10 -0.20 6.36 -8.73
N THR A 11 -0.36 6.08 -10.02
CA THR A 11 0.73 5.58 -10.86
C THR A 11 1.86 6.59 -10.90
N TRP A 12 1.55 7.86 -11.16
CA TRP A 12 2.57 8.90 -11.16
C TRP A 12 3.28 9.02 -9.80
N ALA A 13 2.51 9.09 -8.71
CA ALA A 13 3.09 9.23 -7.38
C ALA A 13 3.99 8.03 -7.00
N PHE A 14 3.52 6.79 -7.17
CA PHE A 14 4.24 5.60 -6.68
C PHE A 14 5.26 5.02 -7.65
N VAL A 15 5.21 5.37 -8.94
CA VAL A 15 6.18 4.87 -9.93
C VAL A 15 7.25 5.92 -10.26
N HIS A 16 6.91 7.21 -10.23
CA HIS A 16 7.84 8.25 -10.69
C HIS A 16 8.35 9.15 -9.57
N GLU A 17 7.55 9.44 -8.54
CA GLU A 17 7.90 10.44 -7.53
C GLU A 17 8.40 9.84 -6.22
N LEU A 18 7.62 8.99 -5.60
CA LEU A 18 7.92 8.39 -4.30
C LEU A 18 9.11 7.40 -4.30
N PRO A 19 9.50 6.77 -5.43
CA PRO A 19 10.75 6.02 -5.53
C PRO A 19 12.02 6.90 -5.55
N LYS A 20 11.90 8.22 -5.76
CA LYS A 20 13.05 9.12 -5.85
C LYS A 20 13.88 9.08 -4.56
N GLY A 21 15.20 9.16 -4.70
CA GLY A 21 16.15 8.92 -3.61
C GLY A 21 16.43 7.44 -3.34
N GLY A 22 15.64 6.54 -3.91
CA GLY A 22 15.78 5.09 -3.73
C GLY A 22 16.67 4.37 -4.76
N GLY A 23 17.10 5.06 -5.82
CA GLY A 23 17.95 4.45 -6.84
C GLY A 23 17.31 3.18 -7.44
N VAL A 24 18.13 2.14 -7.66
CA VAL A 24 17.67 0.88 -8.27
C VAL A 24 16.64 0.15 -7.42
N ASP A 25 16.63 0.35 -6.10
CA ASP A 25 15.69 -0.32 -5.20
C ASP A 25 14.35 0.43 -5.09
N GLY A 26 14.20 1.59 -5.73
CA GLY A 26 12.94 2.33 -5.81
C GLY A 26 12.26 2.56 -4.45
N LEU A 27 10.98 2.20 -4.33
CA LEU A 27 10.20 2.31 -3.08
C LEU A 27 10.80 1.49 -1.92
N ASP A 28 11.57 0.44 -2.22
CA ASP A 28 12.13 -0.43 -1.19
C ASP A 28 13.40 0.11 -0.55
N ASN A 29 14.05 1.07 -1.20
CA ASN A 29 15.21 1.71 -0.62
C ASN A 29 14.86 2.50 0.64
N ALA A 30 15.68 2.37 1.68
CA ALA A 30 15.51 3.11 2.93
C ALA A 30 15.54 4.64 2.77
N ASN A 31 16.14 5.14 1.69
CA ASN A 31 16.26 6.55 1.35
C ASN A 31 15.22 7.01 0.32
N SER A 32 14.30 6.14 -0.10
CA SER A 32 13.21 6.56 -0.98
C SER A 32 12.28 7.53 -0.25
N ALA A 33 11.70 8.48 -0.99
CA ALA A 33 10.72 9.40 -0.43
C ALA A 33 9.56 8.64 0.24
N TRP A 34 9.12 7.50 -0.31
CA TRP A 34 8.13 6.64 0.33
C TRP A 34 8.56 6.14 1.71
N ARG A 35 9.74 5.53 1.82
CA ARG A 35 10.21 5.00 3.12
C ARG A 35 10.48 6.11 4.11
N MET A 36 10.88 7.30 3.66
CA MET A 36 11.01 8.47 4.53
C MET A 36 9.67 8.98 5.05
N LEU A 37 8.57 8.76 4.31
CA LEU A 37 7.21 9.10 4.77
C LEU A 37 6.64 8.06 5.74
N GLU A 38 6.87 6.77 5.49
CA GLU A 38 6.39 5.68 6.36
C GLU A 38 7.26 5.50 7.62
N ALA A 39 8.56 5.75 7.53
CA ALA A 39 9.47 5.51 8.62
C ALA A 39 9.54 6.71 9.57
N SER A 40 8.84 6.61 10.70
CA SER A 40 9.60 6.85 11.93
C SER A 40 10.64 5.72 12.07
N SER A 41 11.84 5.96 12.59
CA SER A 41 12.83 4.89 12.84
C SER A 41 12.25 3.73 13.68
N TRP A 42 11.17 3.98 14.42
CA TRP A 42 10.39 2.98 15.15
C TRP A 42 9.46 2.13 14.28
N GLY A 43 8.92 2.66 13.19
CA GLY A 43 8.08 1.94 12.23
C GLY A 43 8.76 0.68 11.69
N LYS A 44 10.06 0.77 11.41
CA LYS A 44 10.89 -0.35 10.95
C LYS A 44 11.05 -1.43 12.03
N ILE A 45 11.21 -1.02 13.29
CA ILE A 45 11.32 -1.93 14.45
C ILE A 45 9.98 -2.60 14.72
N THR A 46 8.87 -1.87 14.64
CA THR A 46 7.52 -2.41 14.84
C THR A 46 7.14 -3.41 13.75
N SER A 47 7.44 -3.15 12.48
CA SER A 47 7.15 -4.11 11.40
C SER A 47 7.94 -5.41 11.55
N PHE A 48 9.22 -5.33 11.93
CA PHE A 48 10.01 -6.54 12.25
C PHE A 48 9.45 -7.28 13.47
N ALA A 49 9.08 -6.56 14.53
CA ALA A 49 8.52 -7.14 15.75
C ALA A 49 7.15 -7.80 15.52
N GLU A 50 6.32 -7.24 14.63
CA GLU A 50 5.00 -7.76 14.30
C GLU A 50 5.07 -9.00 13.40
N LEU A 51 5.93 -8.98 12.38
CA LEU A 51 6.01 -10.06 11.40
C LEU A 51 6.97 -11.19 11.82
N GLY A 52 7.89 -10.93 12.76
CA GLY A 52 8.91 -11.90 13.19
C GLY A 52 9.90 -12.32 12.09
N ALA A 53 9.88 -11.61 10.96
CA ALA A 53 10.68 -11.86 9.78
C ALA A 53 11.08 -10.52 9.15
N ILE A 54 12.27 -10.50 8.56
CA ILE A 54 12.62 -9.49 7.57
C ILE A 54 12.16 -10.06 6.23
N VAL A 55 11.41 -9.29 5.45
CA VAL A 55 11.07 -9.68 4.08
C VAL A 55 12.38 -9.84 3.32
N ASP A 56 12.75 -11.08 3.00
CA ASP A 56 13.92 -11.38 2.19
C ASP A 56 13.69 -10.78 0.80
N GLN A 57 14.46 -9.74 0.49
CA GLN A 57 14.30 -9.01 -0.75
C GLN A 57 15.09 -9.78 -1.81
N GLY A 58 14.35 -10.47 -2.69
CA GLY A 58 14.92 -11.15 -3.85
C GLY A 58 15.77 -10.20 -4.70
N ARG A 59 16.50 -10.76 -5.68
CA ARG A 59 17.33 -9.98 -6.63
C ARG A 59 16.51 -8.81 -7.18
N GLY A 60 16.90 -7.58 -6.80
CA GLY A 60 16.22 -6.35 -7.16
C GLY A 60 15.94 -6.30 -8.66
N ASP A 61 14.75 -5.81 -9.01
CA ASP A 61 14.33 -5.68 -10.39
C ASP A 61 15.19 -4.60 -11.06
N THR A 62 16.29 -5.04 -11.67
CA THR A 62 17.31 -4.19 -12.29
C THR A 62 16.82 -3.50 -13.56
N GLU A 63 15.51 -3.30 -13.75
CA GLU A 63 14.94 -2.63 -14.93
C GLU A 63 14.45 -1.20 -14.65
N ASN A 64 14.48 -0.74 -13.40
CA ASN A 64 14.07 0.62 -12.99
C ASN A 64 15.12 1.72 -13.23
N TYR A 65 15.84 1.70 -14.36
CA TYR A 65 16.87 2.70 -14.67
C TYR A 65 16.34 4.10 -15.04
N TRP A 66 15.03 4.34 -14.95
CA TRP A 66 14.37 5.58 -15.38
C TRP A 66 13.72 6.37 -14.23
N ILE A 67 14.07 6.09 -12.98
CA ILE A 67 13.66 6.96 -11.87
C ILE A 67 14.47 8.26 -11.99
N GLU A 68 13.79 9.33 -12.39
CA GLU A 68 14.36 10.68 -12.39
C GLU A 68 14.83 11.02 -10.96
N GLN A 69 16.15 11.06 -10.76
CA GLN A 69 16.73 11.31 -9.45
C GLN A 69 16.51 12.77 -9.05
N GLY A 70 16.02 13.02 -7.83
CA GLY A 70 15.77 14.36 -7.33
C GLY A 70 14.86 14.34 -6.10
N GLU A 71 14.47 15.53 -5.64
CA GLU A 71 13.41 15.65 -4.63
C GLU A 71 12.05 15.24 -5.25
N PRO A 72 11.19 14.52 -4.49
CA PRO A 72 9.83 14.22 -4.94
C PRO A 72 9.00 15.50 -5.03
N HIS A 73 8.02 15.51 -5.94
CA HIS A 73 7.05 16.59 -6.00
C HIS A 73 6.20 16.64 -4.71
N ASP A 74 5.93 17.85 -4.19
CA ASP A 74 5.18 18.05 -2.94
C ASP A 74 3.79 17.38 -2.98
N ASP A 75 3.08 17.47 -4.10
CA ASP A 75 1.79 16.79 -4.28
C ASP A 75 1.91 15.26 -4.19
N ALA A 76 3.00 14.67 -4.68
CA ALA A 76 3.22 13.23 -4.57
C ALA A 76 3.46 12.82 -3.12
N VAL A 77 4.17 13.67 -2.36
CA VAL A 77 4.34 13.51 -0.92
C VAL A 77 2.98 13.61 -0.19
N ALA A 78 2.13 14.56 -0.58
CA ALA A 78 0.79 14.69 -0.03
C ALA A 78 -0.07 13.45 -0.32
N VAL A 79 -0.02 12.93 -1.55
CA VAL A 79 -0.67 11.66 -1.93
C VAL A 79 -0.14 10.50 -1.08
N GLY A 80 1.18 10.37 -0.94
CA GLY A 80 1.80 9.34 -0.11
C GLY A 80 1.32 9.38 1.35
N ARG A 81 1.25 10.57 1.95
CA ARG A 81 0.71 10.76 3.31
C ARG A 81 -0.76 10.38 3.43
N ALA A 82 -1.57 10.70 2.42
CA ALA A 82 -2.98 10.34 2.39
C ALA A 82 -3.15 8.80 2.33
N VAL A 83 -2.40 8.13 1.46
CA VAL A 83 -2.39 6.66 1.34
C VAL A 83 -1.91 6.01 2.63
N ALA A 84 -0.79 6.47 3.20
CA ALA A 84 -0.32 5.99 4.50
C ALA A 84 -1.36 6.21 5.61
N GLY A 85 -2.16 7.27 5.52
CA GLY A 85 -3.25 7.56 6.44
C GLY A 85 -4.39 6.54 6.43
N LEU A 86 -4.58 5.79 5.34
CA LEU A 86 -5.59 4.73 5.24
C LEU A 86 -5.35 3.61 6.25
N SER A 87 -4.12 3.41 6.72
CA SER A 87 -3.80 2.46 7.80
C SER A 87 -4.55 2.74 9.11
N ARG A 88 -5.03 3.97 9.31
CA ARG A 88 -5.81 4.38 10.49
C ARG A 88 -7.31 4.33 10.25
N CYS A 89 -7.75 4.00 9.04
CA CYS A 89 -9.16 3.91 8.72
C CYS A 89 -9.66 2.48 8.98
N ASP A 90 -10.77 2.37 9.69
CA ASP A 90 -11.49 1.10 9.79
C ASP A 90 -12.29 0.84 8.50
N ILE A 91 -12.30 -0.41 8.07
CA ILE A 91 -13.15 -0.85 6.96
C ILE A 91 -14.53 -1.14 7.52
N ALA A 92 -15.49 -0.27 7.22
CA ALA A 92 -16.89 -0.51 7.53
C ALA A 92 -17.48 -1.49 6.50
N VAL A 93 -17.61 -2.75 6.87
CA VAL A 93 -18.32 -3.75 6.06
C VAL A 93 -19.82 -3.61 6.28
N PRO A 94 -20.61 -3.19 5.27
CA PRO A 94 -22.05 -3.06 5.44
C PRO A 94 -22.73 -4.43 5.57
N ALA A 95 -23.88 -4.44 6.26
CA ALA A 95 -24.65 -5.66 6.44
C ALA A 95 -25.06 -6.25 5.07
N GLY A 96 -24.84 -7.56 4.90
CA GLY A 96 -25.15 -8.27 3.66
C GLY A 96 -24.11 -8.10 2.53
N TRP A 97 -22.98 -7.40 2.78
CA TRP A 97 -21.91 -7.32 1.79
C TRP A 97 -21.21 -8.67 1.58
N ASN A 98 -20.96 -9.01 0.31
CA ASN A 98 -20.23 -10.19 -0.10
C ASN A 98 -19.13 -9.79 -1.11
N ALA A 99 -17.88 -9.81 -0.66
CA ALA A 99 -16.71 -9.49 -1.49
C ALA A 99 -16.48 -10.48 -2.65
N LEU A 100 -17.10 -11.65 -2.58
CA LEU A 100 -16.97 -12.75 -3.53
C LEU A 100 -18.32 -13.06 -4.21
N ALA A 101 -19.23 -12.08 -4.29
CA ALA A 101 -20.56 -12.29 -4.88
C ALA A 101 -20.52 -12.80 -6.33
N ASP A 102 -19.53 -12.34 -7.10
CA ASP A 102 -19.32 -12.72 -8.51
C ASP A 102 -18.31 -13.87 -8.66
N TRP A 103 -17.83 -14.45 -7.55
CA TRP A 103 -16.88 -15.55 -7.60
C TRP A 103 -17.60 -16.84 -8.03
N PRO A 104 -16.97 -17.70 -8.85
CA PRO A 104 -17.53 -19.00 -9.21
C PRO A 104 -17.92 -19.83 -7.98
N ASP A 105 -18.88 -20.77 -8.14
CA ASP A 105 -19.27 -21.69 -7.07
C ASP A 105 -18.03 -22.40 -6.50
N THR A 106 -17.92 -22.34 -5.17
CA THR A 106 -16.78 -22.87 -4.41
C THR A 106 -17.22 -23.90 -3.37
N GLU A 107 -18.40 -24.50 -3.55
CA GLU A 107 -18.95 -25.49 -2.61
C GLU A 107 -19.04 -24.94 -1.17
N GLY A 108 -19.35 -23.65 -1.04
CA GLY A 108 -19.49 -22.97 0.26
C GLY A 108 -18.21 -22.35 0.84
N MET A 109 -17.05 -22.48 0.18
CA MET A 109 -15.78 -21.93 0.70
C MET A 109 -15.75 -20.39 0.67
N ALA A 110 -16.27 -19.77 -0.38
CA ALA A 110 -16.38 -18.32 -0.52
C ALA A 110 -17.28 -17.75 0.59
N GLU A 111 -18.44 -18.36 0.83
CA GLU A 111 -19.37 -17.97 1.90
C GLU A 111 -18.73 -18.12 3.28
N ALA A 112 -17.96 -19.18 3.50
CA ALA A 112 -17.24 -19.38 4.76
C ALA A 112 -16.16 -18.30 4.97
N ALA A 113 -15.40 -17.95 3.93
CA ALA A 113 -14.37 -16.91 3.96
C ALA A 113 -14.99 -15.52 4.21
N VAL A 114 -16.07 -15.20 3.49
CA VAL A 114 -16.82 -13.94 3.65
C VAL A 114 -17.40 -13.84 5.05
N ARG A 115 -18.04 -14.90 5.57
CA ARG A 115 -18.57 -14.92 6.95
C ARG A 115 -17.47 -14.65 7.99
N LYS A 116 -16.29 -15.28 7.84
CA LYS A 116 -15.16 -15.07 8.74
C LYS A 116 -14.64 -13.62 8.68
N ALA A 117 -14.57 -13.03 7.49
CA ALA A 117 -14.15 -11.63 7.31
C ALA A 117 -15.17 -10.65 7.90
N VAL A 118 -16.46 -10.86 7.62
CA VAL A 118 -17.58 -10.08 8.16
C VAL A 118 -17.59 -10.14 9.69
N GLU A 119 -17.44 -11.33 10.30
CA GLU A 119 -17.36 -11.45 11.77
C GLU A 119 -16.19 -10.66 12.38
N ARG A 120 -15.05 -10.63 11.67
CA ARG A 120 -13.82 -9.95 12.12
C ARG A 120 -13.88 -8.44 11.96
N TYR A 121 -14.50 -7.95 10.88
CA TYR A 121 -14.40 -6.54 10.45
C TYR A 121 -15.75 -5.80 10.43
N MET A 122 -16.88 -6.43 10.78
CA MET A 122 -18.14 -5.71 10.92
C MET A 122 -18.02 -4.65 12.01
N VAL A 123 -18.53 -3.46 11.70
CA VAL A 123 -18.69 -2.38 12.67
C VAL A 123 -19.68 -2.84 13.73
N ARG A 124 -19.18 -3.10 14.95
CA ARG A 124 -20.02 -3.37 16.10
C ARG A 124 -20.65 -2.03 16.51
N THR A 125 -21.95 -1.91 16.27
CA THR A 125 -22.74 -0.74 16.70
C THR A 125 -23.11 -0.88 18.17
#